data_AF-A0A8S2RZB5-F1
#
_entry.id   AF-A0A8S2RZB5-F1
#
_cell.length_a   1.000
_cell.length_b   1.000
_cell.length_c   1.000
_cell.angle_alpha   90.00
_cell.angle_beta   90.00
_cell.angle_gamma   90.00
#
_symmetry.space_group_name_H-M   'P 1'
#
loop_
_entity.id
_entity.type
_entity.pdbx_description
1 polymer ?
#
loop_
_entity_poly.entity_id
_entity_poly.type
_entity_poly.pdbx_seq_one_letter_code
_entity_poly.pdbx_strand_id
1 'polypeptide(L)' 'FLDEQSLTLFAVQKVSSTTISSNDKLHENEIMQRWWAHMANLMETNEDQSPVTHALRLVFHMD' A
#
# COMPACT_ATOMS: atom_id res chain seq x y z
N PHE A 1 -1.14 -10.38 1.13
CA PHE A 1 -1.48 -11.67 0.52
C PHE A 1 -1.35 -11.55 -0.98
N LEU A 2 -1.04 -12.64 -1.69
CA LEU A 2 -0.95 -12.69 -3.15
C LEU A 2 -1.97 -13.69 -3.68
N ASP A 3 -2.75 -13.29 -4.67
CA ASP A 3 -3.48 -14.21 -5.54
C ASP A 3 -2.64 -14.48 -6.78
N GLU A 4 -2.02 -15.66 -6.88
CA GLU A 4 -1.10 -16.01 -7.97
C GLU A 4 -1.80 -16.12 -9.34
N GLN A 5 -3.12 -16.38 -9.37
CA GLN A 5 -3.85 -16.52 -10.63
C GLN A 5 -4.05 -15.17 -11.31
N SER A 6 -4.39 -14.14 -10.54
CA SER A 6 -4.59 -12.77 -11.05
C SER A 6 -3.38 -11.86 -10.86
N LEU A 7 -2.37 -12.32 -10.11
CA LEU A 7 -1.24 -11.53 -9.61
C LEU A 7 -1.65 -10.34 -8.73
N THR A 8 -2.84 -10.39 -8.13
CA THR A 8 -3.34 -9.31 -7.27
C THR A 8 -2.74 -9.41 -5.87
N LEU A 9 -2.17 -8.30 -5.38
CA LEU A 9 -1.71 -8.16 -4.00
C LEU A 9 -2.80 -7.54 -3.13
N PHE A 10 -3.16 -8.23 -2.04
CA PHE A 10 -4.09 -7.74 -1.03
C PHE A 10 -3.32 -7.31 0.22
N ALA A 11 -3.42 -6.02 0.56
CA ALA A 11 -2.87 -5.46 1.78
C ALA A 11 -3.97 -5.25 2.83
N VAL A 12 -3.65 -5.53 4.10
CA VAL A 12 -4.51 -5.23 5.24
C VAL A 12 -3.64 -4.70 6.38
N GLN A 13 -4.10 -3.65 7.04
CA GLN A 13 -3.44 -3.06 8.19
C GLN A 13 -4.50 -2.58 9.19
N LYS A 14 -4.24 -2.75 10.48
CA LYS A 14 -5.03 -2.13 11.55
C LYS A 14 -4.27 -0.88 12.00
N VAL A 15 -4.84 0.29 11.77
CA VAL A 15 -4.23 1.58 12.12
C VAL A 15 -5.09 2.26 13.17
N SER A 16 -4.47 2.73 14.25
CA SER A 16 -5.17 3.53 15.26
C SER A 16 -5.47 4.93 14.73
N SER A 17 -6.53 5.57 15.22
CA SER A 17 -7.01 6.87 14.74
C SER A 17 -5.95 7.99 14.81
N THR A 18 -5.01 7.90 15.75
CA THR A 18 -3.90 8.87 15.90
C THR A 18 -2.86 8.79 14.78
N THR A 19 -2.76 7.66 14.08
CA THR A 19 -1.71 7.39 13.07
C THR A 19 -2.19 7.64 11.64
N ILE A 20 -3.50 7.81 11.41
CA ILE A 20 -4.07 8.04 10.07
C ILE A 20 -3.47 9.30 9.42
N SER A 21 -3.35 10.41 10.17
CA SER A 21 -2.75 11.65 9.66
C SER A 21 -1.26 11.55 9.31
N SER A 22 -0.56 10.53 9.84
CA SER A 22 0.86 10.29 9.55
C SER A 22 1.06 9.44 8.29
N ASN A 23 0.08 8.61 7.94
CA ASN A 23 0.14 7.79 6.73
C ASN A 23 -0.02 8.63 5.46
N ASP A 24 -0.83 9.69 5.50
CA ASP A 24 -0.97 10.60 4.36
C ASP A 24 0.33 11.30 3.99
N LYS A 25 1.27 11.45 4.95
CA LYS A 25 2.60 12.05 4.71
C LYS A 25 3.70 11.02 4.42
N LEU A 26 3.37 9.73 4.41
CA LEU A 26 4.37 8.69 4.24
C LEU A 26 5.02 8.73 2.85
N HIS A 27 4.29 9.22 1.84
CA HIS A 27 4.80 9.43 0.49
C HIS A 27 5.89 10.51 0.40
N GLU A 28 5.92 11.46 1.34
CA GLU A 28 6.94 12.51 1.43
C GLU A 28 8.22 11.99 2.11
N ASN A 29 8.18 10.81 2.73
CA ASN A 29 9.33 10.24 3.42
C ASN A 29 10.33 9.63 2.43
N GLU A 30 11.57 10.11 2.45
CA GLU A 30 12.65 9.65 1.57
C GLU A 30 12.91 8.14 1.67
N ILE A 31 12.74 7.53 2.86
CA ILE A 31 12.90 6.09 3.06
C ILE A 31 11.80 5.33 2.31
N MET A 32 10.57 5.85 2.31
CA MET A 32 9.45 5.24 1.60
C MET A 32 9.67 5.27 0.10
N GLN A 33 10.12 6.41 -0.44
CA GLN A 33 10.42 6.56 -1.86
C GLN A 33 11.55 5.61 -2.31
N ARG A 34 12.60 5.47 -1.48
CA ARG A 34 13.68 4.49 -1.74
C ARG A 34 13.18 3.05 -1.71
N TRP A 35 12.27 2.75 -0.80
CA TRP A 35 11.64 1.43 -0.74
C TRP A 35 10.80 1.12 -1.97
N TRP A 36 10.00 2.10 -2.43
CA TRP A 36 9.25 1.99 -3.69
C TRP A 36 10.14 1.76 -4.89
N ALA A 37 11.22 2.55 -5.01
CA ALA A 37 12.19 2.38 -6.09
C ALA A 37 12.83 0.98 -6.10
N HIS A 38 13.06 0.41 -4.92
CA HIS A 38 13.59 -0.96 -4.81
C HIS A 38 12.59 -2.02 -5.28
N MET A 39 11.29 -1.80 -5.08
CA MET A 39 10.23 -2.75 -5.41
C MET A 39 9.61 -2.54 -6.80
N ALA A 40 9.90 -1.42 -7.47
CA ALA A 40 9.26 -1.01 -8.72
C ALA A 40 9.46 -1.96 -9.90
N ASN A 41 10.48 -2.83 -9.86
CA ASN A 41 10.71 -3.84 -10.89
C ASN A 41 9.81 -5.09 -10.74
N LEU A 42 9.15 -5.28 -9.58
CA LEU A 42 8.36 -6.47 -9.25
C LEU A 42 6.85 -6.19 -9.15
N MET A 43 6.45 -4.92 -9.19
CA MET A 43 5.06 -4.50 -8.99
C MET A 43 4.62 -3.51 -10.08
N GLU A 44 3.32 -3.38 -10.28
CA GLU A 44 2.75 -2.28 -11.07
C GLU A 44 2.87 -0.96 -10.28
N THR A 45 3.46 0.06 -10.89
CA THR A 45 3.76 1.35 -10.26
C THR A 45 3.27 2.54 -11.07
N ASN A 46 3.00 3.65 -10.38
CA ASN A 46 2.77 4.96 -10.97
C ASN A 46 4.10 5.57 -11.43
N GLU A 47 4.05 6.74 -12.08
CA GLU A 47 5.25 7.47 -12.56
C GLU A 47 6.23 7.84 -11.43
N ASP A 48 5.73 8.05 -10.21
CA ASP A 48 6.52 8.33 -9.01
C ASP A 48 7.07 7.06 -8.32
N GLN A 49 6.94 5.90 -8.97
CA GLN A 49 7.33 4.57 -8.49
C GLN A 49 6.49 4.04 -7.31
N SER A 50 5.48 4.79 -6.83
CA SER A 50 4.54 4.28 -5.85
C SER A 50 3.70 3.14 -6.45
N PRO A 51 3.31 2.11 -5.66
CA PRO A 51 2.49 1.02 -6.17
C PRO A 51 1.11 1.51 -6.59
N VAL A 52 0.59 0.99 -7.70
CA VAL A 52 -0.81 1.17 -8.07
C VAL A 52 -1.68 0.49 -7.00
N THR A 53 -2.60 1.24 -6.40
CA THR A 53 -3.46 0.72 -5.32
C THR A 53 -4.91 1.13 -5.51
N HIS A 54 -5.82 0.23 -5.10
CA HIS A 54 -7.25 0.48 -5.09
C HIS A 54 -7.80 0.22 -3.70
N ALA A 55 -8.50 1.21 -3.13
CA ALA A 55 -9.09 1.09 -1.80
C ALA A 55 -10.25 0.09 -1.80
N LEU A 56 -10.18 -0.90 -0.91
CA LEU A 56 -11.26 -1.86 -0.70
C LEU A 56 -12.18 -1.40 0.42
N ARG A 57 -13.49 -1.44 0.16
CA ARG A 57 -14.50 -1.14 1.19
C ARG A 57 -14.59 -2.30 2.16
N LEU A 58 -14.33 -2.03 3.45
CA LEU A 58 -14.60 -2.99 4.52
C LEU A 58 -16.12 -3.16 4.66
N VAL A 59 -16.63 -4.34 4.33
CA VAL A 59 -18.07 -4.66 4.38
C VAL A 59 -18.44 -5.56 5.56
N PHE A 60 -17.47 -6.21 6.20
CA PHE A 60 -17.68 -7.11 7.32
C PHE A 60 -16.46 -7.14 8.24
N HIS A 61 -16.72 -7.32 9.54
CA HIS A 61 -15.71 -7.49 10.60
C HIS A 61 -16.34 -8.27 11.76
N MET A 62 -15.55 -9.14 12.41
CA MET A 62 -15.92 -9.87 13.62
C MET A 62 -14.72 -9.86 14.58
N ASP A 63 -14.97 -9.48 15.83
CA ASP A 63 -13.96 -9.39 16.89
C ASP A 63 -13.59 -10.76 17.49
#